data_AF-A0A6J2JHB6-F1
#
_entry.id   AF-A0A6J2JHB6-F1
#
_cell.length_a   1.000
_cell.length_b   1.000
_cell.length_c   1.000
_cell.angle_alpha   90.00
_cell.angle_beta   90.00
_cell.angle_gamma   90.00
#
_symmetry.space_group_name_H-M   'P 1'
#
loop_
_entity.id
_entity.type
_entity.pdbx_description
1 polymer ?
#
loop_
_entity_poly.entity_id
_entity_poly.type
_entity_poly.pdbx_seq_one_letter_code
_entity_poly.pdbx_strand_id
1 'polypeptide(L)'
;MLKFGVKSALLGSAVYYTIDKGVWKDSATTAAIYDELEKGMSPYVGELKSQVPYELPALPSNDRISYLFKYYWNCSVKATFRFLVELPTHTSNAAFKTYDFISSSLETPEPHQEKDK
;
A
#
# COMPACT_ATOMS: atom_id res chain seq x y z
N MET A 1 0.01 4.39 -15.38
CA MET A 1 -1.44 4.38 -15.10
C MET A 1 -1.97 2.97 -14.78
N LEU A 2 -1.86 1.96 -15.67
CA LEU A 2 -2.42 0.62 -15.42
C LEU A 2 -1.87 -0.09 -14.16
N LYS A 3 -0.54 -0.09 -13.95
CA LYS A 3 0.09 -0.65 -12.74
C LYS A 3 -0.37 0.05 -11.45
N PHE A 4 -0.66 1.34 -11.53
CA PHE A 4 -1.18 2.11 -10.40
C PHE A 4 -2.62 1.72 -10.11
N GLY A 5 -3.47 1.62 -11.14
CA GLY A 5 -4.86 1.18 -11.01
C GLY A 5 -5.02 -0.24 -10.47
N VAL A 6 -4.22 -1.20 -10.94
CA VAL A 6 -4.26 -2.58 -10.42
C VAL A 6 -3.85 -2.62 -8.94
N LYS A 7 -2.79 -1.90 -8.57
CA LYS A 7 -2.33 -1.84 -7.17
C LYS A 7 -3.33 -1.13 -6.27
N SER A 8 -3.95 -0.04 -6.72
CA SER A 8 -4.96 0.68 -5.94
C SER A 8 -6.24 -0.13 -5.78
N ALA A 9 -6.66 -0.88 -6.81
CA ALA A 9 -7.81 -1.77 -6.72
C ALA A 9 -7.57 -2.91 -5.71
N LEU A 10 -6.40 -3.55 -5.76
CA LEU A 10 -6.04 -4.58 -4.79
C LEU A 10 -6.03 -4.03 -3.36
N LEU A 11 -5.36 -2.89 -3.14
CA LEU A 11 -5.36 -2.21 -1.84
C LEU A 11 -6.76 -1.83 -1.37
N GLY A 12 -7.58 -1.25 -2.25
CA GLY A 12 -8.95 -0.87 -1.95
C GLY A 12 -9.82 -2.07 -1.56
N SER A 13 -9.69 -3.18 -2.29
CA SER A 13 -10.42 -4.41 -1.97
C SER A 13 -10.01 -5.01 -0.63
N ALA A 14 -8.70 -5.01 -0.31
CA ALA A 14 -8.20 -5.47 0.97
C ALA A 14 -8.72 -4.59 2.12
N VAL A 15 -8.69 -3.27 1.96
CA VAL A 15 -9.24 -2.33 2.96
C VAL A 15 -10.74 -2.55 3.14
N TYR A 16 -11.51 -2.64 2.05
CA TYR A 16 -12.96 -2.90 2.11
C TYR A 16 -13.27 -4.18 2.88
N TYR A 17 -12.55 -5.27 2.58
CA TYR A 17 -12.70 -6.53 3.29
C TYR A 17 -12.43 -6.39 4.80
N THR A 18 -11.39 -5.63 5.20
CA THR A 18 -11.10 -5.41 6.63
C THR A 18 -12.17 -4.57 7.34
N ILE A 19 -12.83 -3.65 6.62
CA ILE A 19 -13.96 -2.89 7.14
C ILE A 19 -15.18 -3.79 7.34
N ASP A 20 -15.52 -4.60 6.33
CA ASP A 20 -16.66 -5.53 6.37
C ASP A 20 -16.50 -6.59 7.47
N LYS A 21 -15.28 -7.13 7.63
CA LYS A 21 -14.93 -8.03 8.74
C LYS A 21 -15.00 -7.37 10.11
N GLY A 22 -15.09 -6.05 10.20
CA GLY A 22 -15.22 -5.34 11.46
C GLY A 22 -13.90 -5.11 12.21
N VAL A 23 -12.75 -5.25 11.54
CA VAL A 23 -11.42 -4.98 12.12
C VAL A 23 -11.35 -3.57 12.71
N TRP A 24 -12.09 -2.64 12.13
CA TRP A 24 -12.15 -1.22 12.49
C TRP A 24 -13.39 -0.81 13.29
N LYS A 25 -14.27 -1.76 13.66
CA LYS A 25 -15.60 -1.44 14.22
C LYS A 25 -15.59 -1.28 15.74
N ASP A 26 -15.43 -2.38 16.47
CA ASP A 26 -15.47 -2.43 17.94
C ASP A 26 -14.33 -3.32 18.43
N SER A 27 -13.69 -2.93 19.53
CA SER A 27 -12.60 -3.67 20.17
C SER A 27 -12.93 -5.14 20.47
N ALA A 28 -14.18 -5.46 20.83
CA ALA A 28 -14.63 -6.84 21.05
C ALA A 28 -14.66 -7.64 19.76
N THR A 29 -15.09 -7.02 18.64
CA THR A 29 -15.11 -7.66 17.32
C THR A 29 -13.68 -7.90 16.83
N THR A 30 -12.79 -6.91 16.99
CA THR A 30 -11.38 -7.03 16.61
C THR A 30 -10.64 -8.08 17.43
N ALA A 31 -10.90 -8.18 18.74
CA ALA A 31 -10.32 -9.19 19.60
C ALA A 31 -10.77 -10.61 19.20
N ALA A 32 -12.06 -10.80 18.88
CA ALA A 32 -12.57 -12.09 18.41
C ALA A 32 -11.93 -12.52 17.08
N ILE A 33 -11.68 -11.58 16.16
CA ILE A 33 -10.96 -11.85 14.92
C ILE A 33 -9.51 -12.24 15.21
N TYR A 34 -8.86 -11.59 16.18
CA TYR A 34 -7.50 -11.94 16.59
C TYR A 34 -7.42 -13.35 17.17
N ASP A 35 -8.35 -13.71 18.05
CA ASP A 35 -8.46 -15.06 18.63
C ASP A 35 -8.73 -16.13 17.54
N GLU A 36 -9.58 -15.81 16.55
CA GLU A 36 -9.84 -16.69 15.41
C GLU A 36 -8.59 -16.88 14.55
N LEU A 37 -7.82 -15.80 14.32
CA LEU A 37 -6.56 -15.84 13.60
C LEU A 37 -5.51 -16.67 14.35
N GLU A 38 -5.40 -16.48 15.66
CA GLU A 38 -4.47 -17.23 16.52
C GLU A 38 -4.81 -18.72 16.50
N LYS A 39 -6.09 -19.09 16.65
CA LYS A 39 -6.55 -20.48 16.55
C LYS A 39 -6.31 -21.07 15.16
N GLY A 40 -6.52 -20.29 14.11
CA GLY A 40 -6.28 -20.70 12.73
C GLY A 40 -4.79 -20.87 12.39
N MET A 41 -3.91 -20.06 13.00
CA MET A 41 -2.46 -20.14 12.81
C MET A 41 -1.79 -21.17 13.73
N SER A 42 -2.38 -21.46 14.90
CA SER A 42 -1.89 -22.43 15.88
C SER A 42 -1.39 -23.77 15.28
N PRO A 43 -2.14 -24.46 14.38
CA PRO A 43 -1.65 -25.72 13.81
C PRO A 43 -0.42 -25.53 12.91
N TYR A 44 -0.29 -24.37 12.26
CA TYR A 44 0.81 -24.09 11.34
C TYR A 44 2.06 -23.55 12.02
N VAL A 45 1.94 -22.91 13.19
CA VAL A 45 3.12 -22.44 13.95
C VAL A 45 4.00 -23.62 14.40
N GLY A 46 3.37 -24.75 14.76
CA GLY A 46 4.09 -25.98 15.10
C GLY A 46 4.82 -26.60 13.90
N GLU A 47 4.16 -26.64 12.75
CA GLU A 47 4.74 -27.18 11.50
C GLU A 47 5.86 -26.28 10.94
N LEU A 48 5.68 -24.96 11.00
CA LEU A 48 6.68 -23.98 10.57
C LEU A 48 7.95 -24.04 11.44
N LYS A 49 7.79 -24.25 12.75
CA LYS A 49 8.90 -24.49 13.68
C LYS A 49 9.67 -25.79 13.36
N SER A 50 9.00 -26.78 12.76
CA SER A 50 9.62 -28.07 12.40
C SER A 50 10.33 -28.05 11.04
N GLN A 51 9.86 -27.24 10.08
CA GLN A 51 10.44 -27.16 8.72
C GLN A 51 11.57 -26.12 8.60
N VAL A 52 11.62 -25.13 9.49
CA VAL A 52 12.66 -24.10 9.46
C VAL A 52 13.69 -24.37 10.57
N PRO A 53 14.92 -24.82 10.26
CA PRO A 53 15.98 -25.04 11.24
C PRO A 53 16.62 -23.72 11.69
N TYR A 54 15.79 -22.75 12.08
CA TYR A 54 16.18 -21.45 12.59
C TYR A 54 15.33 -21.17 13.83
N GLU A 55 16.00 -20.99 14.97
CA GLU A 55 15.39 -20.51 16.21
C GLU A 55 14.79 -19.12 15.92
N LEU A 56 13.45 -19.06 15.77
CA LEU A 56 12.76 -17.80 15.60
C LEU A 56 13.12 -16.89 16.78
N PRO A 57 13.62 -15.65 16.53
CA PRO A 57 13.90 -14.73 17.60
C PRO A 57 12.63 -14.53 18.42
N ALA A 58 12.80 -14.38 19.75
CA ALA A 58 11.67 -14.15 20.64
C ALA A 58 10.77 -13.05 20.08
N LEU A 59 9.48 -13.38 19.90
CA LEU A 59 8.51 -12.42 19.39
C LEU A 59 8.58 -11.15 20.26
N PRO A 60 8.52 -9.96 19.63
CA PRO A 60 8.53 -8.72 20.39
C PRO A 60 7.41 -8.75 21.43
N SER A 61 7.70 -8.31 22.67
CA SER A 61 6.69 -8.26 23.72
C SER A 61 5.46 -7.48 23.26
N ASN A 62 4.28 -7.84 23.79
CA ASN A 62 3.01 -7.18 23.43
C ASN A 62 3.10 -5.65 23.56
N ASP A 63 3.83 -5.15 24.55
CA ASP A 63 4.09 -3.71 24.73
C ASP A 63 4.85 -3.10 23.55
N ARG A 64 5.84 -3.82 23.01
CA ARG A 64 6.63 -3.39 21.86
C ARG A 64 5.80 -3.38 20.59
N ILE A 65 4.93 -4.38 20.40
CA ILE A 65 3.99 -4.41 19.27
C ILE A 65 3.01 -3.23 19.36
N SER A 66 2.43 -2.99 20.54
CA SER A 66 1.54 -1.85 20.80
C SER A 66 2.23 -0.51 20.54
N TYR A 67 3.47 -0.36 20.99
CA TYR A 67 4.28 0.84 20.73
C TYR A 67 4.54 1.03 19.23
N LEU A 68 4.98 -0.02 18.52
CA LEU A 68 5.24 0.04 17.08
C LEU A 68 3.98 0.41 16.30
N PHE A 69 2.84 -0.18 16.64
CA PHE A 69 1.56 0.14 16.01
C PHE A 69 1.21 1.62 16.18
N LYS A 70 1.31 2.15 17.40
CA LYS A 70 1.09 3.58 17.69
C LYS A 70 2.06 4.47 16.91
N TYR A 71 3.34 4.10 16.88
CA TYR A 71 4.38 4.85 16.19
C TYR A 71 4.11 4.93 14.68
N TYR A 72 3.85 3.79 14.03
CA TYR A 72 3.59 3.74 12.59
C TYR A 72 2.26 4.40 12.23
N TRP A 73 1.23 4.27 13.05
CA TRP A 73 -0.02 4.99 12.86
C TRP A 73 0.22 6.51 12.79
N ASN A 74 0.93 7.06 13.78
CA ASN A 74 1.26 8.48 13.83
C ASN A 74 2.17 8.92 12.67
N CYS A 75 3.10 8.07 12.24
CA CYS A 75 3.96 8.32 11.09
C CYS A 75 3.13 8.41 9.80
N SER A 76 2.22 7.46 9.59
CA SER A 76 1.32 7.42 8.43
C SER A 76 0.43 8.65 8.38
N VAL A 77 -0.18 9.05 9.50
CA VAL A 77 -0.99 10.27 9.58
C VAL A 77 -0.16 11.50 9.15
N LYS A 78 1.05 11.66 9.70
CA LYS A 78 1.95 12.76 9.31
C LYS A 78 2.32 12.73 7.84
N ALA A 79 2.63 11.56 7.29
CA ALA A 79 2.97 11.40 5.87
C ALA A 79 1.79 11.75 4.96
N THR A 80 0.56 11.35 5.30
CA THR A 80 -0.64 11.68 4.54
C THR A 80 -0.91 13.18 4.54
N PHE A 81 -0.84 13.85 5.70
CA PHE A 81 -1.02 15.30 5.75
C PHE A 81 0.06 16.05 4.98
N ARG A 82 1.32 15.59 5.06
CA ARG A 82 2.40 16.15 4.26
C ARG A 82 2.13 16.00 2.76
N PHE A 83 1.70 14.82 2.32
CA PHE A 83 1.31 14.59 0.93
C PHE A 83 0.17 15.51 0.49
N LEU A 84 -0.87 15.70 1.33
CA LEU A 84 -1.97 16.62 1.03
C LEU A 84 -1.52 18.08 0.88
N VAL A 85 -0.58 18.53 1.71
CA VAL A 85 0.02 19.87 1.60
C VAL A 85 0.85 20.01 0.32
N GLU A 86 1.59 18.97 -0.06
CA GLU A 86 2.43 18.96 -1.27
C GLU A 86 1.61 18.67 -2.55
N LEU A 87 0.33 18.28 -2.41
CA LEU A 87 -0.53 17.84 -3.50
C LEU A 87 -0.72 18.90 -4.60
N PRO A 88 -1.03 20.19 -4.31
CA PRO A 88 -1.21 21.20 -5.35
C PRO A 88 0.03 21.34 -6.24
N THR A 89 1.23 21.33 -5.64
CA THR A 89 2.52 21.44 -6.34
C THR A 89 2.79 20.22 -7.19
N HIS A 90 2.50 19.02 -6.70
CA HIS A 90 2.62 17.79 -7.49
C HIS A 90 1.64 17.76 -8.66
N THR A 91 0.39 18.19 -8.43
CA THR A 91 -0.63 18.26 -9.48
C THR A 91 -0.28 19.29 -10.56
N SER A 92 0.17 20.49 -10.19
CA SER A 92 0.59 21.50 -11.17
C SER A 92 1.76 21.00 -12.01
N ASN A 93 2.78 20.42 -11.37
CA ASN A 93 3.94 19.86 -12.07
C ASN A 93 3.56 18.70 -13.00
N ALA A 94 2.62 17.85 -12.59
CA ALA A 94 2.10 16.78 -13.44
C ALA A 94 1.32 17.33 -14.64
N ALA A 95 0.51 18.38 -14.44
CA ALA A 95 -0.25 19.03 -15.50
C ALA A 95 0.67 19.69 -16.53
N PHE A 96 1.65 20.49 -16.08
CA PHE A 96 2.64 21.10 -16.97
C PHE A 96 3.43 20.06 -17.76
N LYS A 97 3.96 19.02 -17.11
CA LYS A 97 4.68 17.94 -17.80
C LYS A 97 3.82 17.19 -18.81
N THR A 98 2.53 17.02 -18.51
CA THR A 98 1.60 16.37 -19.44
C THR A 98 1.33 17.25 -20.64
N TYR A 99 1.13 18.56 -20.40
CA TYR A 99 0.97 19.55 -21.47
C TYR A 99 2.21 19.61 -22.36
N ASP A 100 3.40 19.77 -21.77
CA ASP A 100 4.68 19.82 -22.48
C ASP A 100 4.92 18.56 -23.31
N PHE A 101 4.58 17.38 -22.76
CA PHE A 101 4.70 16.12 -23.49
C PHE A 101 3.76 16.03 -24.68
N ILE A 102 2.51 16.51 -24.54
CA ILE A 102 1.54 16.55 -25.63
C ILE A 102 1.99 17.55 -26.69
N SER A 103 2.38 18.77 -26.31
CA SER A 103 2.83 19.78 -27.26
C SER A 103 4.09 19.33 -28.01
N SER A 104 5.09 18.74 -27.32
CA SER A 104 6.29 18.22 -27.99
C SER A 104 5.99 17.06 -28.95
N SER A 105 4.97 16.25 -28.66
CA SER A 105 4.53 15.16 -29.55
C SER A 105 3.80 15.69 -30.78
N LEU A 106 3.12 16.83 -30.67
CA LEU A 106 2.41 17.49 -31.78
C LEU A 106 3.33 18.38 -32.64
N GLU A 107 4.39 18.93 -32.03
CA GLU A 107 5.39 19.77 -32.71
C GLU A 107 6.48 18.97 -33.43
N THR A 108 6.50 17.63 -33.31
CA THR A 108 7.39 16.79 -34.13
C THR A 108 6.97 16.92 -35.60
N PRO A 109 7.75 17.61 -36.45
CA PRO A 109 7.47 17.63 -37.88
C PRO A 109 7.87 16.27 -38.43
N GLU A 110 7.01 15.61 -39.20
CA GLU A 110 7.46 14.48 -40.02
C GLU A 110 8.63 14.94 -40.92
N PRO A 111 9.81 14.29 -40.88
CA PRO A 111 10.71 14.32 -42.01
C PRO A 111 10.20 13.27 -43.01
N HIS A 112 9.49 13.80 -44.01
CA HIS A 112 9.46 13.37 -45.40
C HIS A 112 9.54 11.86 -45.71
N GLN A 113 8.43 11.38 -46.31
CA GLN A 113 8.54 10.46 -47.43
C GLN A 113 9.55 10.98 -48.45
N GLU A 114 10.63 10.23 -48.68
CA GLU A 114 11.34 10.27 -49.96
C GLU A 114 10.97 9.00 -50.73
N LYS A 115 10.08 9.18 -51.70
CA LYS A 115 9.77 8.20 -52.76
C LYS A 115 10.85 8.27 -53.83
N ASP A 116 11.22 7.09 -54.32
CA ASP A 116 11.66 6.75 -55.67
C ASP A 116 12.90 7.46 -56.27
N LYS A 117 14.00 6.71 -56.44
CA LYS A 117 14.48 6.26 -57.76
C LYS A 117 15.47 5.10 -57.67
#